data_AF-A0AAU2MSS2-F1
#
_entry.id   AF-A0AAU2MSS2-F1
#
_cell.length_a   1.000
_cell.length_b   1.000
_cell.length_c   1.000
_cell.angle_alpha   90.00
_cell.angle_beta   90.00
_cell.angle_gamma   90.00
#
_symmetry.space_group_name_H-M   'P 1'
#
loop_
_entity.id
_entity.type
_entity.pdbx_description
1 polymer ?
#
loop_
_entity_poly.entity_id
_entity_poly.type
_entity_poly.pdbx_seq_one_letter_code
_entity_poly.pdbx_strand_id
1 'polypeptide(L)'
;MADLKVTYDETANAAYVYFIDPRARAKVAHMYPCDPVEVDGMINLDFDGQGRLIGIEVLDARSKLPQYLLESAERLDREDT
;
A
#
# COMPACT_ATOMS: atom_id res chain seq x y z
N MET A 1 -20.03 5.38 1.86
CA MET A 1 -18.57 5.41 2.01
C MET A 1 -18.02 4.16 1.34
N ALA A 2 -16.83 4.24 0.74
CA ALA A 2 -16.15 3.06 0.23
C ALA A 2 -15.21 2.55 1.33
N ASP A 3 -15.26 1.26 1.64
CA ASP A 3 -14.33 0.63 2.56
C ASP A 3 -13.03 0.32 1.81
N LEU A 4 -11.90 0.71 2.38
CA LEU A 4 -10.58 0.48 1.81
C LEU A 4 -9.89 -0.65 2.57
N LYS A 5 -9.21 -1.55 1.84
CA LYS A 5 -8.34 -2.55 2.44
C LYS A 5 -6.94 -1.96 2.59
N VAL A 6 -6.30 -2.26 3.72
CA VAL A 6 -4.89 -1.99 3.96
C VAL A 6 -4.23 -3.28 4.38
N THR A 7 -3.08 -3.59 3.81
CA THR A 7 -2.22 -4.69 4.27
C THR A 7 -0.92 -4.14 4.84
N TYR A 8 -0.35 -4.87 5.79
CA TYR A 8 0.93 -4.55 6.40
C TYR A 8 1.76 -5.83 6.59
N ASP A 9 2.99 -5.80 6.09
CA ASP A 9 4.02 -6.79 6.34
C ASP A 9 5.05 -6.19 7.29
N GLU A 10 5.07 -6.66 8.54
CA GLU A 10 6.02 -6.18 9.54
C GLU A 10 7.46 -6.61 9.26
N THR A 11 7.64 -7.79 8.64
CA THR A 11 8.97 -8.32 8.29
C THR A 11 9.61 -7.48 7.19
N ALA A 12 8.85 -7.14 6.15
CA ALA A 12 9.28 -6.26 5.08
C ALA A 12 9.25 -4.76 5.48
N ASN A 13 8.58 -4.43 6.58
CA ASN A 13 8.27 -3.04 6.98
C ASN A 13 7.62 -2.25 5.83
N ALA A 14 6.61 -2.87 5.20
CA ALA A 14 5.95 -2.35 4.01
C ALA A 14 4.42 -2.48 4.16
N ALA A 15 3.68 -1.51 3.65
CA ALA A 15 2.23 -1.51 3.67
C ALA A 15 1.66 -1.17 2.30
N TYR A 16 0.44 -1.66 2.03
CA TYR A 16 -0.28 -1.37 0.79
C TYR A 16 -1.70 -0.90 1.09
N VAL A 17 -2.09 0.24 0.50
CA VAL A 17 -3.46 0.75 0.53
C VAL A 17 -4.13 0.45 -0.80
N TYR A 18 -5.19 -0.34 -0.79
CA TYR A 18 -5.92 -0.74 -2.00
C TYR A 18 -7.08 0.23 -2.27
N PHE A 19 -7.15 0.78 -3.48
CA PHE A 19 -8.30 1.60 -3.94
C PHE A 19 -9.29 0.84 -4.81
N ILE A 20 -8.98 -0.42 -5.11
CA ILE A 20 -9.83 -1.33 -5.86
C ILE A 20 -10.62 -2.24 -4.93
N ASP A 21 -11.70 -2.82 -5.43
CA ASP A 21 -12.42 -3.89 -4.74
C ASP A 21 -11.42 -5.03 -4.42
N PRO A 22 -11.30 -5.48 -3.16
CA PRO A 22 -10.41 -6.59 -2.78
C PRO A 22 -10.67 -7.90 -3.54
N ARG A 23 -11.86 -8.06 -4.13
CA ARG A 23 -12.25 -9.20 -4.97
C ARG A 23 -11.86 -8.99 -6.43
N ALA A 24 -11.56 -7.76 -6.85
CA ALA A 24 -11.15 -7.45 -8.20
C ALA A 24 -9.66 -7.73 -8.39
N ARG A 25 -9.32 -8.33 -9.54
CA ARG A 25 -7.94 -8.49 -9.98
C ARG A 25 -7.53 -7.30 -10.83
N ALA A 26 -7.15 -6.19 -10.22
CA ALA A 26 -6.39 -5.17 -10.94
C ALA A 26 -4.90 -5.52 -10.87
N LYS A 27 -4.18 -5.29 -11.97
CA LYS A 27 -2.73 -5.46 -12.03
C LYS A 27 -2.09 -4.09 -12.14
N VAL A 28 -1.01 -3.89 -11.39
CA VAL A 28 -0.12 -2.75 -11.57
C VAL A 28 0.49 -2.83 -12.96
N ALA A 29 0.27 -1.80 -13.77
CA ALA A 29 0.89 -1.63 -15.08
C ALA A 29 2.00 -0.58 -15.03
N HIS A 30 1.81 0.47 -14.23
CA HIS A 30 2.77 1.55 -14.05
C HIS A 30 2.87 1.92 -12.57
N MET A 31 4.05 2.34 -12.15
CA MET A 31 4.35 2.77 -10.79
C MET A 31 5.11 4.09 -10.85
N TYR A 32 4.67 5.06 -10.04
CA TYR A 32 5.34 6.35 -9.94
C TYR A 32 5.60 6.68 -8.48
N PRO A 33 6.85 6.98 -8.09
CA PRO A 33 7.15 7.39 -6.73
C PRO A 33 6.63 8.81 -6.48
N CYS A 34 6.06 9.05 -5.31
CA CYS A 34 6.10 10.38 -4.70
C CYS A 34 7.57 10.81 -4.59
N ASP A 35 7.86 12.12 -4.65
CA ASP A 35 9.25 12.61 -4.69
C ASP A 35 10.08 11.95 -3.57
N PRO A 36 11.01 11.04 -3.92
CA PRO A 36 11.68 10.23 -2.92
C PRO A 36 12.72 11.03 -2.13
N VAL A 37 13.15 12.19 -2.65
CA VAL A 37 14.11 13.09 -2.00
C VAL A 37 13.38 14.00 -1.03
N GLU A 38 12.29 14.63 -1.45
CA GLU A 38 11.52 15.54 -0.59
C GLU A 38 10.83 14.78 0.57
N VAL A 39 10.31 13.57 0.29
CA VAL A 39 9.61 12.74 1.27
C VAL A 39 10.56 11.87 2.10
N ASP A 40 11.84 11.77 1.70
CA ASP A 40 12.84 10.91 2.33
C ASP A 40 12.33 9.46 2.48
N GLY A 41 11.76 8.91 1.41
CA GLY A 41 11.10 7.60 1.47
C GLY A 41 10.55 7.14 0.13
N MET A 42 10.28 5.83 0.05
CA MET A 42 9.68 5.22 -1.14
C MET A 42 8.18 5.02 -0.92
N ILE A 43 7.40 5.95 -1.46
CA ILE A 43 5.93 5.87 -1.52
C ILE A 43 5.56 5.78 -3.00
N ASN A 44 5.06 4.64 -3.42
CA ASN A 44 4.78 4.33 -4.81
C ASN A 44 3.28 4.40 -5.09
N LEU A 45 2.91 5.18 -6.11
CA LEU A 45 1.57 5.26 -6.65
C LEU A 45 1.43 4.26 -7.79
N ASP A 46 0.52 3.29 -7.63
CA ASP A 46 0.33 2.21 -8.58
C ASP A 46 -0.88 2.45 -9.48
N PHE A 47 -0.67 2.34 -10.78
CA PHE A 47 -1.68 2.58 -11.81
C PHE A 47 -1.96 1.31 -12.63
N ASP A 48 -3.22 1.13 -13.01
CA ASP A 48 -3.60 0.12 -13.98
C ASP A 48 -3.26 0.53 -15.43
N GLY A 49 -3.50 -0.38 -16.38
CA GLY A 49 -3.24 -0.13 -17.81
C GLY A 49 -4.12 0.94 -18.46
N GLN A 50 -5.11 1.47 -17.73
CA GLN A 50 -5.95 2.59 -18.17
C GLN A 50 -5.51 3.92 -17.53
N GLY A 51 -4.44 3.92 -16.73
CA GLY A 51 -3.95 5.10 -16.03
C GLY A 51 -4.78 5.48 -14.81
N ARG A 52 -5.54 4.55 -14.22
CA ARG A 52 -6.26 4.77 -12.96
C ARG A 52 -5.40 4.34 -11.78
N LEU A 53 -5.38 5.14 -10.71
CA LEU A 53 -4.70 4.81 -9.46
C LEU A 53 -5.46 3.66 -8.77
N ILE A 54 -4.75 2.56 -8.50
CA ILE A 54 -5.33 1.33 -7.92
C ILE A 54 -4.80 1.02 -6.52
N GLY A 55 -3.69 1.66 -6.12
CA GLY A 55 -3.19 1.57 -4.76
C GLY A 55 -1.96 2.43 -4.49
N ILE A 56 -1.51 2.35 -3.25
CA ILE A 56 -0.29 3.00 -2.77
C ILE A 56 0.53 1.98 -2.00
N GLU A 57 1.76 1.75 -2.44
CA GLU A 57 2.76 0.99 -1.68
C GLU A 57 3.62 1.96 -0.87
N VAL A 58 3.81 1.67 0.41
CA VAL A 58 4.63 2.46 1.32
C VAL A 58 5.70 1.57 1.93
N LEU A 59 6.96 1.84 1.58
CA LEU A 59 8.11 1.22 2.21
C LEU A 59 8.54 2.03 3.45
N ASP A 60 9.20 1.35 4.38
CA ASP A 60 9.48 1.88 5.72
C ASP A 60 8.20 2.35 6.45
N ALA A 61 7.16 1.50 6.39
CA ALA A 61 5.81 1.83 6.79
C ALA A 61 5.71 2.35 8.24
N ARG A 62 6.54 1.85 9.16
CA ARG A 62 6.57 2.33 10.56
C ARG A 62 6.98 3.80 10.71
N SER A 63 7.78 4.34 9.78
CA SER A 63 8.19 5.75 9.82
C SER A 63 7.27 6.64 8.97
N LYS A 64 6.65 6.09 7.92
CA LYS A 64 5.86 6.85 6.94
C LYS A 64 4.36 6.81 7.16
N LEU A 65 3.83 5.86 7.93
CA LEU A 65 2.39 5.75 8.19
C LEU A 65 2.03 6.01 9.66
N PRO A 66 0.85 6.61 9.91
CA PRO A 66 0.31 6.69 11.26
C PRO A 66 0.13 5.30 11.87
N GLN A 67 0.46 5.16 13.15
CA GLN A 67 0.37 3.89 13.87
C GLN A 67 -1.02 3.24 13.80
N TYR A 68 -2.09 4.05 13.89
CA TYR A 68 -3.47 3.53 13.82
C TYR A 68 -3.72 2.73 12.53
N LEU A 69 -3.10 3.13 11.43
CA LEU A 69 -3.31 2.50 10.14
C LEU A 69 -2.65 1.12 10.11
N LEU A 70 -1.41 1.03 10.64
CA LEU A 70 -0.66 -0.22 10.76
C LEU A 70 -1.35 -1.22 11.70
N GLU A 71 -1.96 -0.73 12.78
CA GLU A 71 -2.71 -1.56 13.74
C GLU A 71 -4.04 -2.07 13.16
N SER A 72 -4.68 -1.30 12.27
CA SER A 72 -5.92 -1.68 11.60
C SER A 72 -5.73 -2.55 10.34
N ALA A 73 -4.48 -2.68 9.86
CA ALA A 73 -4.16 -3.35 8.61
C ALA A 73 -4.21 -4.89 8.74
N GLU A 74 -4.58 -5.55 7.66
CA GLU A 74 -4.45 -7.00 7.51
C GLU A 74 -2.96 -7.39 7.46
N ARG A 75 -2.56 -8.34 8.31
CA ARG A 75 -1.16 -8.74 8.45
C ARG A 75 -0.81 -9.82 7.44
N LEU A 76 0.24 -9.59 6.65
CA LEU A 76 0.70 -10.54 5.62
C LEU A 76 1.81 -11.47 6.11
N ASP A 77 2.50 -11.08 7.17
CA ASP A 77 3.64 -11.78 7.74
C ASP A 77 3.26 -12.84 8.78
N ARG A 78 1.97 -12.95 9.10
CA ARG A 78 1.43 -13.98 9.98
C ARG A 78 0.82 -15.06 9.10
N GLU A 79 1.43 -16.24 9.06
CA GLU A 79 0.76 -17.41 8.49
C GLU A 79 -0.53 -17.66 9.30
N ASP A 80 -1.66 -17.84 8.59
CA ASP A 80 -2.93 -18.25 9.19
C ASP A 80 -2.67 -19.55 10.00
N THR A 81 -2.64 -19.44 11.33
CA THR A 81 -2.47 -20.57 12.23
C THR A 81 -3.80 -21.20 12.58
#